data_AF-A0A0B2UUM0-F1
#
_entry.id   AF-A0A0B2UUM0-F1
#
_cell.length_a   1.000
_cell.length_b   1.000
_cell.length_c   1.000
_cell.angle_alpha   90.00
_cell.angle_beta   90.00
_cell.angle_gamma   90.00
#
_symmetry.space_group_name_H-M   'P 1'
#
loop_
_entity.id
_entity.type
_entity.pdbx_description
1 polymer ?
#
loop_
_entity_poly.entity_id
_entity_poly.type
_entity_poly.pdbx_seq_one_letter_code
_entity_poly.pdbx_strand_id
1 'polypeptide(L)'
;MNELYEMHIISYGERQYAHKIAEILDPDKRYFGHRILSRDELFSAMYKTGNMKALFPCGDQLIAIIDDRPDVWQYSDALIQVKPYRFFKEIGDINAPAITNVQEQSLVQERIAQVNVEGDGDETLEYVATVLTRIHTAFYAHYDKNTKDRVQDVVHYKLRGTDFYTKIRPYARTFLRRMNELYEMHIISYGERQYAHKIAEILDPDKRYFGHRILSRDELFSAMYKTGNMKALFPCGDQLIAIIDDRPDVWQYSDALIQVKPYRFFKEIGDINAPAITNVQEQSLVQERIAQVNVEGDGDETLEYVATVLTRIHTAFYAHYDKNTKDRVQVSTASYFYALWPVLHL
;
A
#
# COMPACT_ATOMS: atom_id res chain seq x y z
N MET A 1 -17.66 -1.17 -21.94
CA MET A 1 -16.26 -0.72 -21.82
C MET A 1 -16.07 0.38 -20.79
N ASN A 2 -16.85 1.46 -20.76
CA ASN A 2 -16.71 2.54 -19.75
C ASN A 2 -16.95 2.10 -18.29
N GLU A 3 -17.64 0.98 -18.08
CA GLU A 3 -17.82 0.37 -16.76
C GLU A 3 -16.53 -0.32 -16.25
N LEU A 4 -15.59 -0.63 -17.14
CA LEU A 4 -14.35 -1.35 -16.83
C LEU A 4 -13.10 -0.47 -16.96
N TYR A 5 -13.10 0.50 -17.88
CA TYR A 5 -11.96 1.35 -18.17
C TYR A 5 -12.37 2.83 -18.30
N GLU A 6 -11.57 3.71 -17.70
CA GLU A 6 -11.60 5.14 -18.04
C GLU A 6 -10.89 5.36 -19.38
N MET A 7 -11.57 6.00 -20.32
CA MET A 7 -11.08 6.11 -21.70
C MET A 7 -10.43 7.48 -21.98
N HIS A 8 -9.30 7.43 -22.69
CA HIS A 8 -8.53 8.57 -23.17
C HIS A 8 -8.36 8.47 -24.69
N ILE A 9 -8.41 9.60 -25.40
CA ILE A 9 -8.01 9.70 -26.82
C ILE A 9 -6.62 10.29 -26.89
N ILE A 10 -5.72 9.64 -27.64
CA ILE A 10 -4.34 10.11 -27.84
C ILE A 10 -3.99 9.96 -29.32
N SER A 11 -3.94 11.09 -30.03
CA SER A 11 -3.87 11.13 -31.50
C SER A 11 -2.79 12.07 -32.00
N TYR A 12 -2.23 11.75 -33.18
CA TYR A 12 -1.38 12.68 -33.97
C TYR A 12 -2.20 13.64 -34.84
N GLY A 13 -3.53 13.59 -34.80
CA GLY A 13 -4.37 14.62 -35.41
C GLY A 13 -4.25 15.95 -34.67
N GLU A 14 -4.43 17.06 -35.39
CA GLU A 14 -4.50 18.40 -34.81
C GLU A 14 -5.65 18.53 -33.82
N ARG A 15 -5.55 19.49 -32.89
CA ARG A 15 -6.55 19.70 -31.83
C ARG A 15 -7.98 19.78 -32.36
N GLN A 16 -8.20 20.56 -33.42
CA GLN A 16 -9.54 20.69 -34.01
C GLN A 16 -10.08 19.36 -34.54
N TYR A 17 -9.22 18.56 -35.19
CA TYR A 17 -9.60 17.24 -35.71
C TYR A 17 -9.93 16.29 -34.56
N ALA A 18 -9.04 16.14 -33.58
CA ALA A 18 -9.22 15.23 -32.45
C ALA A 18 -10.49 15.55 -31.65
N HIS A 19 -10.74 16.83 -31.36
CA HIS A 19 -11.95 17.27 -30.68
C HIS A 19 -13.20 17.03 -31.53
N LYS A 20 -13.15 17.24 -32.85
CA LYS A 20 -14.31 16.99 -33.71
C LYS A 20 -14.69 15.51 -33.77
N ILE A 21 -13.69 14.62 -33.86
CA ILE A 21 -13.92 13.18 -33.80
C ILE A 21 -14.51 12.78 -32.43
N ALA A 22 -13.98 13.33 -31.34
CA ALA A 22 -14.54 13.07 -30.00
C ALA A 22 -16.00 13.54 -29.87
N GLU A 23 -16.38 14.68 -30.44
CA GLU A 23 -17.78 15.14 -30.47
C GLU A 23 -18.70 14.21 -31.25
N ILE A 24 -18.22 13.61 -32.34
CA ILE A 24 -18.98 12.65 -33.15
C ILE A 24 -19.17 11.33 -32.37
N LEU A 25 -18.12 10.85 -31.71
CA LEU A 25 -18.12 9.58 -30.98
C LEU A 25 -18.79 9.66 -29.60
N ASP A 26 -18.74 10.83 -28.96
CA ASP A 26 -19.17 11.06 -27.58
C ASP A 26 -19.84 12.44 -27.43
N PRO A 27 -21.01 12.66 -28.07
CA PRO A 27 -21.67 13.96 -28.09
C PRO A 27 -22.05 14.47 -26.69
N ASP A 28 -22.35 13.55 -25.77
CA ASP A 28 -22.71 13.85 -24.38
C ASP A 28 -21.51 13.90 -23.43
N LYS A 29 -20.28 13.69 -23.94
CA LYS A 29 -19.02 13.70 -23.17
C LYS A 29 -18.99 12.66 -22.02
N ARG A 30 -19.68 11.54 -22.17
CA ARG A 30 -19.79 10.47 -21.18
C ARG A 30 -18.54 9.59 -21.13
N TYR A 31 -17.84 9.44 -22.25
CA TYR A 31 -16.76 8.49 -22.44
C TYR A 31 -15.39 9.12 -22.26
N PHE A 32 -15.11 10.22 -22.95
CA PHE A 32 -13.78 10.85 -22.97
C PHE A 32 -13.73 12.12 -22.14
N GLY A 33 -14.84 12.86 -22.01
CA GLY A 33 -14.86 14.11 -21.25
C GLY A 33 -13.80 15.11 -21.77
N HIS A 34 -12.81 15.43 -20.92
CA HIS A 34 -11.67 16.29 -21.27
C HIS A 34 -10.37 15.52 -21.55
N ARG A 35 -10.41 14.18 -21.54
CA ARG A 35 -9.25 13.28 -21.65
C ARG A 35 -8.85 13.05 -23.11
N ILE A 36 -8.51 14.13 -23.80
CA ILE A 36 -8.16 14.14 -25.21
C ILE A 36 -6.79 14.81 -25.35
N LEU A 37 -5.81 14.04 -25.83
CA LEU A 37 -4.50 14.54 -26.23
C LEU A 37 -4.40 14.49 -27.76
N SER A 38 -4.28 15.67 -28.36
CA SER A 38 -4.00 15.83 -29.79
C SER A 38 -2.51 16.06 -30.02
N ARG A 39 -2.11 16.18 -31.28
CA ARG A 39 -0.73 16.47 -31.68
C ARG A 39 -0.13 17.67 -30.95
N ASP A 40 -0.96 18.67 -30.65
CA ASP A 40 -0.53 19.92 -30.02
C ASP A 40 -0.17 19.74 -28.54
N GLU A 41 -0.67 18.67 -27.90
CA GLU A 41 -0.36 18.31 -26.51
C GLU A 41 0.63 17.14 -26.37
N LEU A 42 1.05 16.52 -27.48
CA LEU A 42 2.05 15.46 -27.44
C LEU A 42 3.44 16.03 -27.17
N PHE A 43 4.20 15.39 -26.28
CA PHE A 43 5.55 15.83 -25.93
C PHE A 43 6.58 15.51 -27.02
N SER A 44 6.24 14.59 -27.93
CA SER A 44 7.09 14.20 -29.04
C SER A 44 6.26 14.07 -30.31
N ALA A 45 6.84 14.53 -31.41
CA ALA A 45 6.27 14.37 -32.75
C ALA A 45 6.33 12.92 -33.27
N MET A 46 7.08 12.04 -32.60
CA MET A 46 7.30 10.65 -33.03
C MET A 46 6.81 9.58 -32.04
N TYR A 47 6.74 9.91 -30.74
CA TYR A 47 6.42 8.93 -29.69
C TYR A 47 5.35 9.46 -28.73
N LYS A 48 4.36 8.62 -28.40
CA LYS A 48 3.30 8.94 -27.42
C LYS A 48 3.68 8.57 -25.97
N THR A 49 4.73 7.79 -25.78
CA THR A 49 5.16 7.25 -24.47
C THR A 49 5.49 8.31 -23.42
N GLY A 50 6.02 9.46 -23.83
CA GLY A 50 6.31 10.57 -22.92
C GLY A 50 5.07 11.10 -22.21
N ASN A 51 3.94 11.16 -22.92
CA ASN A 51 2.66 11.60 -22.37
C ASN A 51 2.10 10.60 -21.35
N MET A 52 2.40 9.30 -21.45
CA MET A 52 1.94 8.29 -20.47
C MET A 52 2.51 8.52 -19.09
N LYS A 53 3.81 8.84 -19.01
CA LYS A 53 4.45 9.13 -17.73
C LYS A 53 3.87 10.38 -17.05
N ALA A 54 3.38 11.35 -17.83
CA ALA A 54 2.75 12.53 -17.28
C ALA A 54 1.28 12.31 -16.89
N LEU A 55 0.52 11.54 -17.69
CA LEU A 55 -0.87 11.19 -17.38
C LEU A 55 -0.96 10.21 -16.20
N PHE A 56 -0.02 9.27 -16.12
CA PHE A 56 0.01 8.18 -15.16
C PHE A 56 1.36 8.17 -14.41
N PRO A 57 1.63 9.18 -13.55
CA PRO A 57 2.92 9.32 -12.87
C PRO A 57 3.23 8.18 -11.90
N CYS A 58 2.20 7.45 -11.46
CA CYS A 58 2.29 6.34 -10.52
C CYS A 58 2.62 4.99 -11.19
N GLY A 59 2.80 4.96 -12.51
CA GLY A 59 3.18 3.77 -13.27
C GLY A 59 2.15 3.34 -14.33
N ASP A 60 2.57 2.42 -15.19
CA ASP A 60 1.82 1.88 -16.34
C ASP A 60 1.12 0.55 -16.05
N GLN A 61 1.11 0.08 -14.80
CA GLN A 61 0.52 -1.22 -14.44
C GLN A 61 -1.01 -1.28 -14.60
N LEU A 62 -1.68 -0.13 -14.70
CA LEU A 62 -3.14 -0.01 -14.79
C LEU A 62 -3.63 0.46 -16.17
N ILE A 63 -2.72 0.59 -17.14
CA ILE A 63 -3.07 1.10 -18.47
C ILE A 63 -3.17 -0.05 -19.47
N ALA A 64 -4.13 0.05 -20.38
CA ALA A 64 -4.19 -0.75 -21.59
C ALA A 64 -4.23 0.20 -22.78
N ILE A 65 -3.32 0.01 -23.73
CA ILE A 65 -3.18 0.86 -24.92
C ILE A 65 -3.75 0.09 -26.10
N ILE A 66 -4.63 0.70 -26.88
CA ILE A 66 -5.17 0.12 -28.11
C ILE A 66 -4.72 1.01 -29.26
N ASP A 67 -3.85 0.51 -30.12
CA ASP A 67 -3.31 1.27 -31.24
C ASP A 67 -2.84 0.29 -32.32
N ASP A 68 -2.95 0.68 -33.59
CA ASP A 68 -2.50 -0.15 -34.72
C ASP A 68 -0.99 -0.03 -34.96
N ARG A 69 -0.36 0.99 -34.36
CA ARG A 69 1.06 1.32 -34.54
C ARG A 69 1.90 1.08 -33.29
N PRO A 70 2.67 -0.02 -33.23
CA PRO A 70 3.50 -0.30 -32.06
C PRO A 70 4.74 0.59 -31.96
N ASP A 71 5.23 1.12 -33.07
CA ASP A 71 6.42 1.97 -33.14
C ASP A 71 6.24 3.28 -32.37
N VAL A 72 5.07 3.91 -32.45
CA VAL A 72 4.78 5.18 -31.76
C VAL A 72 4.63 5.02 -30.25
N TRP A 73 4.46 3.78 -29.79
CA TRP A 73 4.41 3.38 -28.39
C TRP A 73 5.70 2.69 -27.92
N GLN A 74 6.75 2.69 -28.75
CA GLN A 74 8.03 2.03 -28.48
C GLN A 74 7.86 0.56 -28.03
N TYR A 75 6.87 -0.14 -28.60
CA TYR A 75 6.54 -1.53 -28.28
C TYR A 75 6.25 -1.76 -26.78
N SER A 76 5.55 -0.82 -26.13
CA SER A 76 5.09 -0.95 -24.75
C SER A 76 4.37 -2.28 -24.49
N ASP A 77 4.68 -2.91 -23.36
CA ASP A 77 4.01 -4.15 -22.91
C ASP A 77 2.50 -3.96 -22.66
N ALA A 78 2.05 -2.71 -22.44
CA ALA A 78 0.65 -2.37 -22.27
C ALA A 78 -0.12 -2.28 -23.61
N LEU A 79 0.56 -2.40 -24.76
CA LEU A 79 -0.03 -2.26 -26.08
C LEU A 79 -0.75 -3.55 -26.53
N ILE A 80 -2.03 -3.40 -26.79
CA ILE A 80 -2.87 -4.33 -27.53
C ILE A 80 -2.87 -3.84 -28.98
N GLN A 81 -1.96 -4.39 -29.78
CA GLN A 81 -1.88 -4.03 -31.19
C GLN A 81 -3.13 -4.50 -31.94
N VAL A 82 -3.81 -3.56 -32.60
CA VAL A 82 -4.96 -3.87 -33.48
C VAL A 82 -4.57 -3.80 -34.95
N LYS A 83 -5.39 -4.39 -35.82
CA LYS A 83 -5.18 -4.23 -37.26
C LYS A 83 -5.57 -2.80 -37.67
N PRO A 84 -4.80 -2.14 -38.56
CA PRO A 84 -5.21 -0.85 -39.11
C PRO A 84 -6.59 -0.95 -39.78
N TYR A 85 -7.51 -0.09 -39.36
CA TYR A 85 -8.86 -0.07 -39.93
C TYR A 85 -8.84 0.62 -41.31
N ARG A 86 -9.04 -0.17 -42.37
CA ARG A 86 -8.96 0.28 -43.78
C ARG A 86 -10.30 0.19 -44.49
N PHE A 87 -11.28 0.94 -43.99
CA PHE A 87 -12.57 1.09 -44.68
C PHE A 87 -12.37 1.67 -46.08
N PHE A 88 -11.61 2.75 -46.17
CA PHE A 88 -11.16 3.33 -47.44
C PHE A 88 -9.86 2.67 -47.88
N LYS A 89 -9.96 1.61 -48.68
CA LYS A 89 -8.82 0.73 -49.04
C LYS A 89 -7.60 1.45 -49.63
N GLU A 90 -7.84 2.53 -50.37
CA GLU A 90 -6.80 3.32 -51.06
C GLU A 90 -6.24 4.47 -50.20
N ILE A 91 -6.75 4.66 -48.98
CA ILE A 91 -6.38 5.79 -48.11
C ILE A 91 -5.66 5.24 -46.87
N GLY A 92 -4.42 5.70 -46.67
CA GLY A 92 -3.62 5.41 -45.48
C GLY A 92 -3.94 6.34 -44.30
N ASP A 93 -3.12 6.28 -43.25
CA ASP A 93 -3.21 7.21 -42.11
C ASP A 93 -2.76 8.62 -42.53
N ILE A 94 -3.73 9.50 -42.75
CA ILE A 94 -3.51 10.90 -43.14
C ILE A 94 -2.86 11.75 -42.03
N ASN A 95 -2.85 11.27 -40.79
CA ASN A 95 -2.24 11.95 -39.64
C ASN A 95 -0.92 11.29 -39.21
N ALA A 96 -0.40 10.33 -40.00
CA ALA A 96 0.87 9.69 -39.71
C ALA A 96 2.01 10.74 -39.67
N PRO A 97 2.90 10.70 -38.66
CA PRO A 97 3.97 11.69 -38.49
C PRO A 97 5.05 11.71 -39.60
N ALA A 98 4.88 10.94 -40.68
CA ALA A 98 5.84 10.82 -41.78
C ALA A 98 5.30 11.20 -43.18
N ILE A 99 4.07 11.71 -43.33
CA ILE A 99 3.50 12.04 -44.65
C ILE A 99 3.21 13.54 -44.76
N THR A 100 4.12 14.26 -45.41
CA THR A 100 3.94 15.65 -45.85
C THR A 100 3.70 15.67 -47.36
N ASN A 101 2.48 15.42 -47.84
CA ASN A 101 2.16 15.71 -49.24
C ASN A 101 0.73 16.26 -49.38
N VAL A 102 0.64 17.58 -49.51
CA VAL A 102 -0.61 18.37 -49.62
C VAL A 102 -1.43 17.98 -50.86
N GLN A 103 -0.83 17.35 -51.87
CA GLN A 103 -1.54 16.90 -53.08
C GLN A 103 -2.47 15.69 -52.86
N GLU A 104 -2.22 14.83 -51.88
CA GLU A 104 -3.04 13.63 -51.64
C GLU A 104 -4.43 13.96 -51.06
N GLN A 105 -4.58 15.06 -50.31
CA GLN A 105 -5.82 15.39 -49.60
C GLN A 105 -7.00 15.72 -50.53
N SER A 106 -6.75 16.33 -51.70
CA SER A 106 -7.81 16.66 -52.68
C SER A 106 -8.34 15.44 -53.43
N LEU A 107 -7.45 14.50 -53.77
CA LEU A 107 -7.78 13.25 -54.46
C LEU A 107 -8.51 12.23 -53.56
N VAL A 108 -8.42 12.41 -52.24
CA VAL A 108 -9.09 11.60 -51.23
C VAL A 108 -10.59 11.93 -51.17
N GLN A 109 -10.96 13.21 -51.21
CA GLN A 109 -12.37 13.64 -51.12
C GLN A 109 -13.22 13.14 -52.29
N GLU A 110 -12.70 13.17 -53.52
CA GLU A 110 -13.41 12.67 -54.70
C GLU A 110 -13.62 11.15 -54.67
N ARG A 111 -12.66 10.38 -54.12
CA ARG A 111 -12.74 8.92 -54.02
C ARG A 111 -13.71 8.46 -52.94
N ILE A 112 -13.77 9.16 -51.81
CA ILE A 112 -14.70 8.86 -50.70
C ILE A 112 -16.16 8.97 -51.17
N ALA A 113 -16.48 9.95 -52.02
CA ALA A 113 -17.84 10.17 -52.53
C ALA A 113 -18.38 9.04 -53.42
N GLN A 114 -17.52 8.13 -53.88
CA GLN A 114 -17.88 7.00 -54.76
C GLN A 114 -17.98 5.66 -54.02
N VAL A 115 -17.73 5.62 -52.71
CA VAL A 115 -17.72 4.38 -51.92
C VAL A 115 -19.14 3.95 -51.57
N ASN A 116 -19.51 2.74 -51.96
CA ASN A 116 -20.77 2.12 -51.59
C ASN A 116 -20.68 1.63 -50.13
N VAL A 117 -21.48 2.18 -49.23
CA VAL A 117 -21.45 1.87 -47.78
C VAL A 117 -22.30 0.64 -47.50
N GLU A 118 -21.82 -0.53 -47.90
CA GLU A 118 -22.32 -1.81 -47.37
C GLU A 118 -21.41 -2.25 -46.22
N GLY A 119 -21.98 -2.94 -45.22
CA GLY A 119 -21.30 -3.27 -43.95
C GLY A 119 -19.90 -3.83 -44.15
N ASP A 120 -18.93 -3.32 -43.37
CA ASP A 120 -17.50 -3.56 -43.57
C ASP A 120 -16.99 -4.92 -43.08
N GLY A 121 -17.81 -5.65 -42.31
CA GLY A 121 -17.48 -6.97 -41.76
C GLY A 121 -16.31 -6.95 -40.77
N ASP A 122 -15.96 -5.79 -40.20
CA ASP A 122 -14.86 -5.69 -39.24
C ASP A 122 -15.30 -6.10 -37.83
N GLU A 123 -14.78 -7.24 -37.36
CA GLU A 123 -15.04 -7.79 -36.03
C GLU A 123 -13.95 -7.40 -35.00
N THR A 124 -13.03 -6.48 -35.36
CA THR A 124 -11.84 -6.17 -34.54
C THR A 124 -12.23 -5.65 -33.17
N LEU A 125 -13.25 -4.78 -33.09
CA LEU A 125 -13.69 -4.20 -31.82
C LEU A 125 -14.32 -5.25 -30.88
N GLU A 126 -14.98 -6.28 -31.40
CA GLU A 126 -15.55 -7.37 -30.59
C GLU A 126 -14.43 -8.22 -29.96
N TYR A 127 -13.40 -8.54 -30.75
CA TYR A 127 -12.21 -9.21 -30.25
C TYR A 127 -11.48 -8.37 -29.18
N VAL A 128 -11.28 -7.08 -29.43
CA VAL A 128 -10.63 -6.15 -28.50
C VAL A 128 -11.41 -6.03 -27.19
N ALA A 129 -12.75 -5.93 -27.25
CA ALA A 129 -13.59 -5.90 -26.05
C ALA A 129 -13.44 -7.18 -25.21
N THR A 130 -13.35 -8.34 -25.85
CA THR A 130 -13.12 -9.63 -25.18
C THR A 130 -11.75 -9.67 -24.49
N VAL A 131 -10.70 -9.23 -25.18
CA VAL A 131 -9.33 -9.19 -24.64
C VAL A 131 -9.25 -8.26 -23.43
N LEU A 132 -9.80 -7.05 -23.54
CA LEU A 132 -9.83 -6.07 -22.45
C LEU A 132 -10.62 -6.57 -21.25
N THR A 133 -11.77 -7.21 -21.47
CA THR A 133 -12.56 -7.82 -20.39
C THR A 133 -11.76 -8.90 -19.66
N ARG A 134 -11.00 -9.73 -20.40
CA ARG A 134 -10.12 -10.75 -19.80
C ARG A 134 -8.97 -10.14 -19.03
N ILE A 135 -8.32 -9.09 -19.55
CA ILE A 135 -7.24 -8.37 -18.86
C ILE A 135 -7.78 -7.76 -17.56
N HIS A 136 -8.87 -7.01 -17.63
CA HIS A 136 -9.53 -6.43 -16.45
C HIS A 136 -9.86 -7.49 -15.40
N THR A 137 -10.56 -8.56 -15.81
CA THR A 137 -10.99 -9.62 -14.88
C THR A 137 -9.80 -10.33 -14.25
N ALA A 138 -8.78 -10.68 -15.04
CA ALA A 138 -7.59 -11.35 -14.53
C ALA A 138 -6.78 -10.45 -13.59
N PHE A 139 -6.62 -9.17 -13.95
CA PHE A 139 -5.96 -8.17 -13.13
C PHE A 139 -6.66 -8.03 -11.79
N TYR A 140 -7.97 -7.75 -11.77
CA TYR A 140 -8.70 -7.55 -10.53
C TYR A 140 -8.87 -8.85 -9.72
N ALA A 141 -8.97 -10.02 -10.35
CA ALA A 141 -8.93 -11.29 -9.62
C ALA A 141 -7.59 -11.50 -8.89
N HIS A 142 -6.47 -11.11 -9.51
CA HIS A 142 -5.15 -11.14 -8.88
C HIS A 142 -5.00 -10.04 -7.82
N TYR A 143 -5.42 -8.82 -8.13
CA TYR A 143 -5.39 -7.67 -7.25
C TYR A 143 -6.20 -7.92 -5.99
N ASP A 144 -7.46 -8.36 -6.10
CA ASP A 144 -8.35 -8.65 -4.99
C ASP A 144 -7.83 -9.79 -4.13
N LYS A 145 -7.31 -10.86 -4.75
CA LYS A 145 -6.74 -12.01 -4.03
C LYS A 145 -5.51 -11.59 -3.24
N ASN A 146 -4.66 -10.74 -3.80
CA ASN A 146 -3.46 -10.27 -3.11
C ASN A 146 -3.74 -9.15 -2.11
N THR A 147 -4.74 -8.29 -2.33
CA THR A 147 -5.07 -7.19 -1.42
C THR A 147 -5.92 -7.67 -0.24
N LYS A 148 -6.95 -8.51 -0.42
CA LYS A 148 -7.81 -8.96 0.69
C LYS A 148 -7.05 -9.66 1.81
N ASP A 149 -6.10 -10.54 1.51
CA ASP A 149 -5.24 -11.17 2.53
C ASP A 149 -4.28 -10.13 3.17
N ARG A 150 -3.80 -9.15 2.39
CA ARG A 150 -2.84 -8.14 2.87
C ARG A 150 -3.46 -7.05 3.76
N VAL A 151 -4.72 -6.67 3.53
CA VAL A 151 -5.42 -5.64 4.32
C VAL A 151 -6.42 -6.18 5.36
N GLN A 152 -6.60 -7.50 5.49
CA GLN A 152 -7.52 -8.07 6.51
C GLN A 152 -7.22 -7.60 7.94
N ASP A 153 -5.94 -7.41 8.27
CA ASP A 153 -5.49 -6.92 9.57
C ASP A 153 -5.18 -5.41 9.61
N VAL A 154 -5.61 -4.64 8.60
CA VAL A 154 -5.58 -3.18 8.65
C VAL A 154 -6.87 -2.69 9.29
N VAL A 155 -6.75 -2.13 10.49
CA VAL A 155 -7.87 -1.61 11.27
C VAL A 155 -7.92 -0.10 11.11
N HIS A 156 -9.07 0.42 10.70
CA HIS A 156 -9.38 1.85 10.67
C HIS A 156 -10.16 2.25 11.92
N TYR A 157 -9.79 3.39 12.52
CA TYR A 157 -10.51 3.97 13.66
C TYR A 157 -10.30 5.48 13.73
N LYS A 158 -11.16 6.18 14.46
CA LYS A 158 -11.11 7.63 14.61
C LYS A 158 -10.83 8.02 16.05
N LEU A 159 -9.84 8.88 16.28
CA LEU A 159 -9.57 9.48 17.59
C LEU A 159 -9.61 11.01 17.45
N ARG A 160 -10.43 11.67 18.26
CA ARG A 160 -10.60 13.14 18.26
C ARG A 160 -10.87 13.75 16.87
N GLY A 161 -11.53 13.01 15.99
CA GLY A 161 -11.82 13.46 14.62
C GLY A 161 -10.71 13.21 13.60
N THR A 162 -9.56 12.66 14.02
CA THR A 162 -8.48 12.22 13.13
C THR A 162 -8.63 10.74 12.81
N ASP A 163 -8.53 10.40 11.52
CA ASP A 163 -8.56 9.02 11.04
C ASP A 163 -7.18 8.36 11.22
N PHE A 164 -7.18 7.18 11.83
CA PHE A 164 -6.01 6.34 12.03
C PHE A 164 -6.22 5.00 11.33
N TYR A 165 -5.14 4.49 10.75
CA TYR A 165 -5.07 3.14 10.25
C TYR A 165 -4.02 2.41 11.09
N THR A 166 -4.14 1.10 11.26
CA THR A 166 -3.11 0.31 11.95
C THR A 166 -3.10 -1.08 11.36
N LYS A 167 -1.93 -1.50 10.86
CA LYS A 167 -1.73 -2.89 10.45
C LYS A 167 -1.24 -3.69 11.67
N ILE A 168 -1.97 -4.74 12.02
CA ILE A 168 -1.48 -5.70 13.01
C ILE A 168 -0.37 -6.54 12.40
N ARG A 169 0.77 -6.65 13.09
CA ARG A 169 1.90 -7.46 12.64
C ARG A 169 1.48 -8.93 12.56
N PRO A 170 1.91 -9.68 11.53
CA PRO A 170 1.57 -11.09 11.39
C PRO A 170 1.93 -11.88 12.64
N TYR A 171 1.11 -12.88 12.98
CA TYR A 171 1.23 -13.72 14.18
C TYR A 171 0.96 -13.03 15.53
N ALA A 172 0.60 -11.73 15.59
CA ALA A 172 0.40 -11.03 16.87
C ALA A 172 -0.59 -11.70 17.81
N ARG A 173 -1.74 -12.19 17.29
CA ARG A 173 -2.74 -12.87 18.13
C ARG A 173 -2.22 -14.21 18.69
N THR A 174 -1.47 -14.95 17.88
CA THR A 174 -0.83 -16.21 18.30
C THR A 174 0.28 -15.95 19.31
N PHE A 175 1.08 -14.91 19.09
CA PHE A 175 2.11 -14.43 20.00
C PHE A 175 1.51 -14.09 21.37
N LEU A 176 0.48 -13.24 21.43
CA LEU A 176 -0.16 -12.85 22.69
C LEU A 176 -0.71 -14.07 23.45
N ARG A 177 -1.36 -15.00 22.74
CA ARG A 177 -1.87 -16.24 23.34
C ARG A 177 -0.77 -17.07 23.98
N ARG A 178 0.33 -17.32 23.25
CA ARG A 178 1.48 -18.12 23.73
C ARG A 178 2.19 -17.44 24.89
N MET A 179 2.44 -16.13 24.78
CA MET A 179 3.17 -15.40 25.81
C MET A 179 2.36 -15.23 27.07
N ASN A 180 1.03 -15.14 27.01
CA ASN A 180 0.17 -15.07 28.20
C ASN A 180 0.27 -16.28 29.13
N GLU A 181 0.80 -17.41 28.66
CA GLU A 181 1.02 -18.60 29.50
C GLU A 181 2.33 -18.49 30.32
N LEU A 182 3.22 -17.58 29.95
CA LEU A 182 4.60 -17.49 30.45
C LEU A 182 4.94 -16.09 31.02
N TYR A 183 4.26 -15.03 30.56
CA TYR A 183 4.56 -13.62 30.79
C TYR A 183 3.29 -12.86 31.24
N GLU A 184 3.41 -11.90 32.16
CA GLU A 184 2.39 -10.84 32.31
C GLU A 184 2.73 -9.71 31.37
N MET A 185 1.81 -9.43 30.45
CA MET A 185 2.11 -8.46 29.40
C MET A 185 1.68 -7.06 29.81
N HIS A 186 2.58 -6.10 29.54
CA HIS A 186 2.41 -4.68 29.78
C HIS A 186 2.56 -3.92 28.45
N ILE A 187 1.80 -2.84 28.27
CA ILE A 187 2.03 -1.89 27.18
C ILE A 187 2.71 -0.66 27.76
N ILE A 188 3.86 -0.27 27.20
CA ILE A 188 4.53 0.99 27.51
C ILE A 188 4.82 1.70 26.19
N SER A 189 4.04 2.75 25.91
CA SER A 189 4.05 3.44 24.62
C SER A 189 4.25 4.94 24.78
N TYR A 190 4.91 5.56 23.81
CA TYR A 190 4.91 7.01 23.64
C TYR A 190 3.65 7.52 22.94
N GLY A 191 2.67 6.69 22.61
CA GLY A 191 1.37 7.16 22.13
C GLY A 191 0.57 7.88 23.23
N GLU A 192 -0.31 8.80 22.86
CA GLU A 192 -1.28 9.40 23.80
C GLU A 192 -2.18 8.33 24.42
N ARG A 193 -2.72 8.60 25.62
CA ARG A 193 -3.55 7.65 26.37
C ARG A 193 -4.68 7.03 25.52
N GLN A 194 -5.43 7.86 24.80
CA GLN A 194 -6.54 7.38 23.96
C GLN A 194 -6.06 6.44 22.85
N TYR A 195 -4.89 6.71 22.27
CA TYR A 195 -4.29 5.87 21.24
C TYR A 195 -3.84 4.52 21.83
N ALA A 196 -3.08 4.53 22.92
CA ALA A 196 -2.59 3.32 23.56
C ALA A 196 -3.73 2.39 24.00
N HIS A 197 -4.78 2.96 24.60
CA HIS A 197 -5.98 2.21 24.97
C HIS A 197 -6.76 1.68 23.76
N LYS A 198 -6.85 2.45 22.67
CA LYS A 198 -7.54 1.99 21.46
C LYS A 198 -6.85 0.80 20.83
N ILE A 199 -5.53 0.81 20.80
CA ILE A 199 -4.75 -0.31 20.26
C ILE A 199 -4.86 -1.54 21.17
N ALA A 200 -4.81 -1.34 22.49
CA ALA A 200 -5.05 -2.42 23.43
C ALA A 200 -6.42 -3.07 23.21
N GLU A 201 -7.48 -2.29 22.96
CA GLU A 201 -8.82 -2.80 22.62
C GLU A 201 -8.83 -3.62 21.31
N ILE A 202 -8.08 -3.20 20.29
CA ILE A 202 -7.98 -3.91 19.00
C ILE A 202 -7.27 -5.28 19.17
N LEU A 203 -6.23 -5.32 20.00
CA LEU A 203 -5.43 -6.52 20.25
C LEU A 203 -6.07 -7.46 21.28
N ASP A 204 -6.72 -6.89 22.30
CA ASP A 204 -7.21 -7.57 23.50
C ASP A 204 -8.61 -7.07 23.89
N PRO A 205 -9.64 -7.34 23.07
CA PRO A 205 -11.01 -6.85 23.31
C PRO A 205 -11.59 -7.36 24.64
N ASP A 206 -11.20 -8.56 25.06
CA ASP A 206 -11.63 -9.20 26.30
C ASP A 206 -10.76 -8.84 27.52
N LYS A 207 -9.74 -7.99 27.34
CA LYS A 207 -8.79 -7.55 28.39
C LYS A 207 -8.07 -8.71 29.10
N ARG A 208 -7.84 -9.81 28.38
CA ARG A 208 -7.19 -11.03 28.88
C ARG A 208 -5.67 -10.86 29.01
N TYR A 209 -5.05 -10.12 28.11
CA TYR A 209 -3.60 -10.03 27.94
C TYR A 209 -2.99 -8.86 28.70
N PHE A 210 -3.57 -7.67 28.58
CA PHE A 210 -3.01 -6.43 29.15
C PHE A 210 -3.80 -5.93 30.36
N GLY A 211 -5.12 -6.15 30.39
CA GLY A 211 -5.97 -5.64 31.46
C GLY A 211 -5.85 -4.12 31.62
N HIS A 212 -5.39 -3.67 32.79
CA HIS A 212 -5.14 -2.25 33.11
C HIS A 212 -3.66 -1.85 33.01
N ARG A 213 -2.77 -2.76 32.58
CA ARG A 213 -1.32 -2.60 32.58
C ARG A 213 -0.84 -1.89 31.32
N ILE A 214 -1.34 -0.66 31.13
CA ILE A 214 -1.09 0.19 29.97
C ILE A 214 -0.55 1.52 30.48
N LEU A 215 0.68 1.85 30.09
CA LEU A 215 1.32 3.15 30.30
C LEU A 215 1.47 3.83 28.94
N SER A 216 0.87 5.00 28.83
CA SER A 216 0.95 5.87 27.67
C SER A 216 1.91 7.03 27.94
N ARG A 217 2.11 7.90 26.95
CA ARG A 217 2.90 9.14 27.07
C ARG A 217 2.55 9.93 28.32
N ASP A 218 1.27 9.94 28.68
CA ASP A 218 0.72 10.74 29.76
C ASP A 218 1.17 10.23 31.15
N GLU A 219 1.60 8.96 31.24
CA GLU A 219 2.07 8.32 32.48
C GLU A 219 3.58 8.00 32.48
N LEU A 220 4.31 8.35 31.41
CA LEU A 220 5.77 8.19 31.38
C LEU A 220 6.45 9.27 32.23
N PHE A 221 7.45 8.87 33.02
CA PHE A 221 8.21 9.83 33.84
C PHE A 221 9.18 10.67 33.00
N SER A 222 9.54 10.19 31.82
CA SER A 222 10.44 10.89 30.90
C SER A 222 9.88 10.83 29.49
N ALA A 223 9.95 11.97 28.80
CA ALA A 223 9.58 12.07 27.39
C ALA A 223 10.61 11.39 26.45
N MET A 224 11.78 11.00 26.95
CA MET A 224 12.89 10.44 26.16
C MET A 224 13.23 8.99 26.53
N TYR A 225 13.03 8.59 27.79
CA TYR A 225 13.47 7.28 28.29
C TYR A 225 12.36 6.56 29.06
N LYS A 226 12.14 5.28 28.75
CA LYS A 226 11.15 4.43 29.44
C LYS A 226 11.72 3.75 30.70
N THR A 227 13.04 3.74 30.88
CA THR A 227 13.75 3.06 31.99
C THR A 227 13.32 3.53 33.38
N GLY A 228 12.95 4.81 33.54
CA GLY A 228 12.45 5.36 34.81
C GLY A 228 11.17 4.67 35.27
N ASN A 229 10.26 4.36 34.34
CA ASN A 229 9.00 3.67 34.65
C ASN A 229 9.24 2.23 35.11
N MET A 230 10.30 1.56 34.63
CA MET A 230 10.62 0.18 35.03
C MET A 230 10.98 0.08 36.51
N LYS A 231 11.76 1.04 37.02
CA LYS A 231 12.11 1.09 38.44
C LYS A 231 10.90 1.27 39.35
N ALA A 232 9.86 1.97 38.87
CA ALA A 232 8.63 2.14 39.62
C ALA A 232 7.67 0.95 39.52
N LEU A 233 7.57 0.32 38.34
CA LEU A 233 6.74 -0.88 38.16
C LEU A 233 7.35 -2.09 38.86
N PHE A 234 8.68 -2.19 38.88
CA PHE A 234 9.42 -3.36 39.36
C PHE A 234 10.47 -2.94 40.39
N PRO A 235 10.03 -2.48 41.58
CA PRO A 235 10.93 -1.95 42.60
C PRO A 235 11.90 -3.00 43.16
N CYS A 236 11.58 -4.30 42.99
CA CYS A 236 12.40 -5.42 43.44
C CYS A 236 13.48 -5.85 42.42
N GLY A 237 13.61 -5.16 41.28
CA GLY A 237 14.65 -5.40 40.29
C GLY A 237 14.14 -5.81 38.91
N ASP A 238 15.03 -5.70 37.93
CA ASP A 238 14.81 -5.97 36.50
C ASP A 238 15.08 -7.42 36.08
N GLN A 239 15.50 -8.27 37.02
CA GLN A 239 15.87 -9.67 36.79
C GLN A 239 14.71 -10.55 36.27
N LEU A 240 13.47 -10.06 36.37
CA LEU A 240 12.23 -10.74 35.97
C LEU A 240 11.58 -10.08 34.74
N ILE A 241 12.33 -9.31 33.95
CA ILE A 241 11.76 -8.48 32.88
C ILE A 241 12.36 -8.88 31.54
N ALA A 242 11.51 -8.96 30.51
CA ALA A 242 11.95 -9.10 29.11
C ALA A 242 11.31 -8.00 28.26
N ILE A 243 12.08 -7.00 27.89
CA ILE A 243 11.59 -5.89 27.10
C ILE A 243 11.61 -6.28 25.63
N ILE A 244 10.54 -6.02 24.89
CA ILE A 244 10.53 -6.13 23.43
C ILE A 244 10.36 -4.70 22.92
N ASP A 245 11.25 -4.22 22.09
CA ASP A 245 11.13 -2.88 21.49
C ASP A 245 12.01 -2.83 20.25
N ASP A 246 11.64 -2.04 19.25
CA ASP A 246 12.49 -1.84 18.07
C ASP A 246 13.55 -0.77 18.30
N ARG A 247 13.37 0.05 19.35
CA ARG A 247 14.20 1.19 19.70
C ARG A 247 15.02 0.96 20.98
N PRO A 248 16.32 0.65 20.87
CA PRO A 248 17.16 0.45 22.05
C PRO A 248 17.52 1.75 22.78
N ASP A 249 17.50 2.89 22.07
CA ASP A 249 17.81 4.22 22.61
C ASP A 249 16.85 4.63 23.72
N VAL A 250 15.54 4.38 23.56
CA VAL A 250 14.52 4.74 24.55
C VAL A 250 14.57 3.88 25.81
N TRP A 251 15.28 2.76 25.74
CA TRP A 251 15.56 1.83 26.84
C TRP A 251 16.98 1.96 27.38
N GLN A 252 17.74 2.96 26.93
CA GLN A 252 19.15 3.16 27.30
C GLN A 252 19.98 1.87 27.14
N TYR A 253 19.69 1.08 26.11
CA TYR A 253 20.38 -0.18 25.80
C TYR A 253 20.36 -1.19 26.96
N SER A 254 19.25 -1.25 27.71
CA SER A 254 19.01 -2.22 28.78
C SER A 254 19.30 -3.67 28.35
N ASP A 255 19.99 -4.44 29.20
CA ASP A 255 20.27 -5.87 28.95
C ASP A 255 19.01 -6.74 28.87
N ALA A 256 17.91 -6.30 29.49
CA ALA A 256 16.60 -6.94 29.38
C ALA A 256 15.92 -6.76 28.01
N LEU A 257 16.49 -5.95 27.09
CA LEU A 257 15.89 -5.65 25.78
C LEU A 257 16.21 -6.71 24.74
N ILE A 258 15.14 -7.31 24.21
CA ILE A 258 15.12 -8.07 22.97
C ILE A 258 14.73 -7.11 21.86
N GLN A 259 15.75 -6.60 21.16
CA GLN A 259 15.51 -5.70 20.05
C GLN A 259 14.83 -6.43 18.88
N VAL A 260 13.73 -5.89 18.38
CA VAL A 260 13.03 -6.42 17.21
C VAL A 260 13.21 -5.55 15.99
N LYS A 261 13.05 -6.14 14.80
CA LYS A 261 13.04 -5.36 13.55
C LYS A 261 11.82 -4.42 13.56
N PRO A 262 12.01 -3.11 13.28
CA PRO A 262 10.91 -2.16 13.10
C PRO A 262 9.89 -2.71 12.09
N TYR A 263 8.61 -2.68 12.44
CA TYR A 263 7.55 -3.11 11.53
C TYR A 263 7.13 -1.96 10.62
N ARG A 264 7.58 -1.99 9.37
CA ARG A 264 7.29 -0.94 8.37
C ARG A 264 6.39 -1.49 7.28
N PHE A 265 5.12 -1.69 7.61
CA PHE A 265 4.11 -2.07 6.60
C PHE A 265 3.87 -0.92 5.62
N PHE A 266 3.78 0.31 6.12
CA PHE A 266 3.67 1.52 5.32
C PHE A 266 5.06 2.12 5.10
N LYS A 267 5.71 1.79 3.97
CA LYS A 267 7.15 2.06 3.72
C LYS A 267 7.56 3.53 3.86
N GLU A 268 6.66 4.47 3.58
CA GLU A 268 6.94 5.91 3.61
C GLU A 268 6.59 6.58 4.94
N ILE A 269 6.18 5.81 5.96
CA ILE A 269 5.71 6.32 7.24
C ILE A 269 6.66 5.81 8.34
N GLY A 270 7.28 6.76 9.05
CA GLY A 270 8.08 6.48 10.24
C GLY A 270 7.21 6.34 11.50
N ASP A 271 7.83 6.29 12.68
CA ASP A 271 7.11 6.25 13.96
C ASP A 271 6.49 7.63 14.27
N ILE A 272 5.17 7.79 14.09
CA ILE A 272 4.47 9.07 14.38
C ILE A 272 4.44 9.41 15.87
N ASN A 273 4.72 8.44 16.74
CA ASN A 273 4.74 8.61 18.19
C ASN A 273 6.17 8.68 18.73
N ALA A 274 7.18 8.73 17.87
CA ALA A 274 8.57 8.92 18.27
C ALA A 274 8.71 10.22 19.10
N PRO A 275 9.55 10.23 20.15
CA PRO A 275 9.96 11.47 20.81
C PRO A 275 10.56 12.41 19.77
N ALA A 276 10.09 13.66 19.74
CA ALA A 276 10.42 14.60 18.67
C ALA A 276 11.93 14.81 18.52
N ILE A 277 12.47 14.36 17.38
CA ILE A 277 13.54 15.06 16.68
C ILE A 277 12.82 15.76 15.53
N THR A 278 12.73 17.09 15.64
CA THR A 278 12.01 18.05 14.79
C THR A 278 11.75 17.61 13.33
N ASN A 279 10.48 17.48 12.92
CA ASN A 279 9.86 18.25 11.83
C ASN A 279 8.35 17.93 11.68
N VAL A 280 7.53 18.99 11.67
CA VAL A 280 6.05 18.96 11.83
C VAL A 280 5.30 18.82 10.48
N GLN A 281 6.00 18.62 9.36
CA GLN A 281 5.38 18.69 8.01
C GLN A 281 4.90 17.35 7.42
N GLU A 282 5.13 16.21 8.07
CA GLU A 282 4.87 14.89 7.44
C GLU A 282 3.42 14.38 7.56
N GLN A 283 2.61 14.94 8.46
CA GLN A 283 1.30 14.35 8.82
C GLN A 283 0.22 14.45 7.71
N SER A 284 0.26 15.44 6.82
CA SER A 284 -0.76 15.58 5.74
C SER A 284 -0.44 14.75 4.50
N LEU A 285 0.82 14.42 4.26
CA LEU A 285 1.28 13.64 3.10
C LEU A 285 1.05 12.12 3.28
N VAL A 286 0.77 11.67 4.50
CA VAL A 286 0.48 10.28 4.84
C VAL A 286 -0.86 9.81 4.23
N GLN A 287 -1.85 10.72 4.16
CA GLN A 287 -3.21 10.39 3.74
C GLN A 287 -3.31 9.97 2.25
N GLU A 288 -2.56 10.61 1.35
CA GLU A 288 -2.59 10.33 -0.10
C GLU A 288 -1.72 9.11 -0.48
N ARG A 289 -0.72 8.77 0.35
CA ARG A 289 0.26 7.71 0.06
C ARG A 289 -0.18 6.31 0.46
N ILE A 290 -1.12 6.19 1.40
CA ILE A 290 -1.73 4.90 1.79
C ILE A 290 -2.46 4.25 0.61
N ALA A 291 -2.99 5.03 -0.34
CA ALA A 291 -3.65 4.52 -1.54
C ALA A 291 -2.68 3.94 -2.59
N GLN A 292 -1.36 4.16 -2.45
CA GLN A 292 -0.34 3.80 -3.46
C GLN A 292 0.74 2.82 -2.92
N VAL A 293 0.51 2.19 -1.76
CA VAL A 293 1.57 1.43 -1.08
C VAL A 293 2.02 0.21 -1.88
N ASN A 294 3.31 0.18 -2.19
CA ASN A 294 4.04 -1.01 -2.64
C ASN A 294 4.21 -1.96 -1.43
N VAL A 295 3.16 -2.75 -1.15
CA VAL A 295 3.09 -3.68 -0.01
C VAL A 295 4.06 -4.84 -0.25
N GLU A 296 5.07 -5.00 0.60
CA GLU A 296 5.87 -6.23 0.67
C GLU A 296 5.10 -7.31 1.45
N GLY A 297 5.35 -8.58 1.09
CA GLY A 297 4.54 -9.73 1.51
C GLY A 297 4.43 -9.94 3.02
N ASP A 298 3.38 -10.66 3.39
CA ASP A 298 3.00 -11.09 4.74
C ASP A 298 4.01 -12.06 5.41
N GLY A 299 5.26 -12.07 4.95
CA GLY A 299 6.35 -12.94 5.42
C GLY A 299 7.11 -12.40 6.63
N ASP A 300 6.54 -11.48 7.40
CA ASP A 300 7.15 -11.02 8.66
C ASP A 300 6.96 -12.09 9.74
N GLU A 301 7.99 -12.91 9.95
CA GLU A 301 8.02 -13.98 10.96
C GLU A 301 8.62 -13.51 12.31
N THR A 302 8.80 -12.21 12.51
CA THR A 302 9.54 -11.68 13.67
C THR A 302 8.92 -12.10 14.99
N LEU A 303 7.59 -12.13 15.08
CA LEU A 303 6.92 -12.51 16.33
C LEU A 303 7.01 -14.00 16.63
N GLU A 304 7.08 -14.86 15.61
CA GLU A 304 7.33 -16.30 15.82
C GLU A 304 8.75 -16.52 16.35
N TYR A 305 9.73 -15.79 15.80
CA TYR A 305 11.10 -15.80 16.31
C TYR A 305 11.17 -15.30 17.76
N VAL A 306 10.55 -14.15 18.05
CA VAL A 306 10.56 -13.55 19.39
C VAL A 306 9.84 -14.44 20.41
N ALA A 307 8.71 -15.07 20.04
CA ALA A 307 8.04 -16.05 20.89
C ALA A 307 8.96 -17.22 21.26
N THR A 308 9.75 -17.70 20.29
CA THR A 308 10.73 -18.77 20.51
C THR A 308 11.84 -18.33 21.47
N VAL A 309 12.38 -17.12 21.28
CA VAL A 309 13.41 -16.54 22.16
C VAL A 309 12.89 -16.38 23.59
N LEU A 310 11.71 -15.79 23.77
CA LEU A 310 11.08 -15.60 25.08
C LEU A 310 10.81 -16.94 25.77
N THR A 311 10.26 -17.91 25.05
CA THR A 311 10.03 -19.27 25.61
C THR A 311 11.34 -19.87 26.14
N ARG A 312 12.46 -19.70 25.41
CA ARG A 312 13.79 -20.16 25.85
C ARG A 312 14.29 -19.41 27.07
N ILE A 313 14.14 -18.08 27.10
CA ILE A 313 14.52 -17.24 28.25
C ILE A 313 13.74 -17.67 29.49
N HIS A 314 12.42 -17.76 29.40
CA HIS A 314 11.56 -18.22 30.49
C HIS A 314 12.00 -19.60 31.00
N THR A 315 12.15 -20.57 30.09
CA THR A 315 12.53 -21.95 30.46
C THR A 315 13.90 -21.99 31.14
N ALA A 316 14.90 -21.29 30.59
CA ALA A 316 16.24 -21.26 31.15
C ALA A 316 16.27 -20.57 32.53
N PHE A 317 15.54 -19.47 32.68
CA PHE A 317 15.43 -18.73 33.94
C PHE A 317 14.85 -19.63 35.05
N TYR A 318 13.69 -20.24 34.81
CA TYR A 318 13.05 -21.08 35.83
C TYR A 318 13.82 -22.36 36.12
N ALA A 319 14.47 -22.97 35.11
CA ALA A 319 15.37 -24.11 35.35
C ALA A 319 16.56 -23.74 36.27
N HIS A 320 17.09 -22.52 36.15
CA HIS A 320 18.13 -22.01 37.04
C HIS A 320 17.59 -21.64 38.42
N TYR A 321 16.44 -20.97 38.47
CA TYR A 321 15.77 -20.54 39.69
C TYR A 321 15.42 -21.73 40.58
N ASP A 322 14.75 -22.75 40.04
CA ASP A 322 14.31 -23.95 40.77
C ASP A 322 15.50 -24.77 41.30
N LYS A 323 16.63 -24.75 40.57
CA LYS A 323 17.86 -25.41 40.99
C LYS A 323 18.50 -24.72 42.21
N ASN A 324 18.30 -23.41 42.36
CA ASN A 324 18.97 -22.58 43.37
C ASN A 324 18.07 -22.21 44.57
N THR A 325 16.77 -22.52 44.55
CA THR A 325 15.80 -22.09 45.58
C THR A 325 15.26 -23.21 46.49
N LYS A 326 15.86 -24.42 46.48
CA LYS A 326 15.41 -25.56 47.31
C LYS A 326 15.32 -25.33 48.84
N ASP A 327 15.82 -24.22 49.39
CA ASP A 327 15.78 -23.89 50.83
C ASP A 327 15.09 -22.55 51.18
N ARG A 328 14.31 -21.94 50.28
CA ARG A 328 13.52 -20.74 50.63
C ARG A 328 12.05 -20.92 50.25
N VAL A 329 11.19 -20.67 51.23
CA VAL A 329 9.71 -20.67 51.25
C VAL A 329 9.08 -20.69 49.85
N GLN A 330 8.15 -21.63 49.63
CA GLN A 330 7.25 -21.64 48.48
C GLN A 330 6.61 -20.25 48.30
N VAL A 331 7.16 -19.46 47.39
CA VAL A 331 6.43 -18.32 46.82
C VAL A 331 5.41 -18.96 45.90
N SER A 332 4.19 -19.15 46.41
CA SER A 332 3.07 -19.59 45.60
C SER A 332 2.93 -18.63 44.42
N THR A 333 3.17 -19.14 43.20
CA THR A 333 2.69 -18.55 41.95
C THR A 333 2.84 -17.03 41.85
N ALA A 334 4.06 -16.50 41.81
CA ALA A 334 4.27 -15.09 41.49
C ALA A 334 5.69 -14.89 41.01
N SER A 335 5.86 -14.57 39.72
CA SER A 335 6.92 -13.70 39.19
C SER A 335 6.77 -13.61 37.69
N TYR A 336 5.85 -12.74 37.30
CA TYR A 336 5.53 -12.44 35.94
C TYR A 336 6.76 -11.92 35.19
N PHE A 337 7.00 -12.50 34.02
CA PHE A 337 8.00 -12.03 33.10
C PHE A 337 7.33 -10.94 32.26
N TYR A 338 7.81 -9.70 32.27
CA TYR A 338 7.08 -8.58 31.67
C TYR A 338 7.50 -8.34 30.22
N ALA A 339 6.66 -8.74 29.26
CA ALA A 339 6.85 -8.42 27.85
C ALA A 339 6.22 -7.05 27.54
N LEU A 340 7.06 -6.10 27.12
CA LEU A 340 6.63 -4.78 26.70
C LEU A 340 6.34 -4.80 25.22
N TRP A 341 5.10 -4.51 24.83
CA TRP A 341 4.72 -4.43 23.42
C TRP A 341 4.82 -2.98 22.93
N PRO A 342 5.71 -2.65 21.98
CA PRO A 342 5.55 -1.43 21.22
C PRO A 342 4.35 -1.69 20.32
N VAL A 343 3.26 -0.97 20.59
CA VAL A 343 2.24 -0.78 19.57
C VAL A 343 2.98 -0.33 18.32
N LEU A 344 2.88 -1.13 17.26
CA LEU A 344 3.56 -0.85 16.00
C LEU A 344 2.80 0.26 15.31
N HIS A 345 3.41 1.44 15.31
CA HIS A 345 2.81 2.67 14.86
C HIS A 345 2.84 2.75 13.32
N LEU A 346 1.65 2.96 12.77
CA LEU A 346 1.46 4.06 11.82
C LEU A 346 1.55 5.36 12.58
#